data_AF-A0A1H1XAI2-F1
#
_entry.id   AF-A0A1H1XAI2-F1
#
_cell.length_a   1.000
_cell.length_b   1.000
_cell.length_c   1.000
_cell.angle_alpha   90.00
_cell.angle_beta   90.00
_cell.angle_gamma   90.00
#
_symmetry.space_group_name_H-M   'P 1'
#
loop_
_entity.id
_entity.type
_entity.pdbx_description
1 polymer ?
#
loop_
_entity_poly.entity_id
_entity_poly.type
_entity_poly.pdbx_seq_one_letter_code
_entity_poly.pdbx_strand_id
1 'polypeptide(L)' 'MNETLSYIGIENPDQRKRAIEIGERLGVLRDYPTPPGCTSPFAPTWITEMVARNAAK' A
#
# COMPACT_ATOMS: atom_id res chain seq x y z
N MET A 1 5.62 0.00 11.19
CA MET A 1 6.33 -0.79 10.14
C MET A 1 5.55 -0.87 8.83
N ASN A 2 4.31 -1.38 8.82
CA ASN A 2 3.53 -1.46 7.58
C ASN A 2 3.17 -0.07 7.01
N GLU A 3 2.81 0.87 7.88
CA GLU A 3 2.57 2.28 7.51
C GLU A 3 3.80 2.94 6.87
N THR A 4 4.97 2.82 7.50
CA THR A 4 6.23 3.37 6.96
C THR A 4 6.53 2.83 5.56
N LEU A 5 6.37 1.52 5.35
CA LEU A 5 6.57 0.89 4.04
C LEU A 5 5.56 1.40 3.01
N SER A 6 4.30 1.56 3.40
CA SER A 6 3.25 2.13 2.55
C SER A 6 3.59 3.56 2.12
N TYR A 7 3.96 4.44 3.04
CA TYR A 7 4.33 5.82 2.71
C TYR A 7 5.53 5.90 1.76
N ILE A 8 6.56 5.06 1.98
CA ILE A 8 7.68 4.95 1.05
C ILE A 8 7.18 4.63 -0.37
N GLY A 9 6.29 3.64 -0.52
CA GLY A 9 5.76 3.26 -1.82
C GLY A 9 4.80 4.28 -2.44
N ILE A 10 4.08 5.05 -1.64
CA ILE A 10 3.16 6.10 -2.10
C ILE A 10 3.96 7.31 -2.60
N GLU A 11 4.88 7.81 -1.78
CA GLU A 11 5.55 9.10 -1.99
C GLU A 11 6.81 9.01 -2.85
N ASN A 12 7.46 7.84 -2.95
CA ASN A 12 8.70 7.67 -3.72
C ASN A 12 8.47 6.72 -4.91
N PRO A 13 8.18 7.24 -6.12
CA PRO A 13 7.90 6.42 -7.31
C PRO A 13 9.00 5.40 -7.63
N ASP A 14 10.26 5.78 -7.47
CA ASP A 14 11.42 4.92 -7.77
C ASP A 14 11.52 3.70 -6.83
N GLN A 15 10.99 3.82 -5.61
CA GLN A 15 11.02 2.75 -4.61
C GLN A 15 9.70 1.97 -4.54
N ARG A 16 8.67 2.40 -5.25
CA ARG A 16 7.31 1.84 -5.17
C ARG A 16 7.25 0.35 -5.46
N LYS A 17 7.87 -0.09 -6.55
CA LYS A 17 7.89 -1.51 -6.94
C LYS A 17 8.49 -2.36 -5.82
N ARG A 18 9.62 -1.92 -5.26
CA ARG A 18 10.29 -2.60 -4.15
C ARG A 18 9.43 -2.61 -2.88
N ALA A 19 8.74 -1.51 -2.57
CA ALA A 19 7.86 -1.43 -1.40
C ALA A 19 6.68 -2.43 -1.50
N ILE A 20 6.08 -2.55 -2.68
CA ILE A 20 5.02 -3.54 -2.97
C ILE A 20 5.57 -4.97 -2.81
N GLU A 21 6.72 -5.28 -3.40
CA GLU A 21 7.34 -6.62 -3.30
C GLU A 21 7.65 -7.00 -1.84
N ILE A 22 8.14 -6.05 -1.03
CA ILE A 22 8.36 -6.27 0.41
C ILE A 22 7.03 -6.51 1.12
N GLY A 23 6.00 -5.71 0.83
CA GLY A 23 4.67 -5.86 1.42
C GLY A 23 4.04 -7.22 1.13
N GLU A 24 4.15 -7.70 -0.11
CA GLU A 24 3.69 -9.03 -0.51
C GLU A 24 4.42 -10.15 0.25
N ARG A 25 5.75 -10.07 0.32
CA ARG A 25 6.57 -11.05 1.04
C ARG A 25 6.29 -11.09 2.54
N LEU A 26 6.03 -9.93 3.16
CA LEU A 26 5.74 -9.85 4.58
C LEU A 26 4.30 -10.29 4.91
N GLY A 27 3.34 -10.02 4.03
CA GLY A 27 1.94 -10.41 4.23
C GLY A 27 1.25 -9.77 5.44
N VAL A 28 1.84 -8.71 6.01
CA VAL A 28 1.33 -8.05 7.22
C VAL A 28 -0.03 -7.40 6.91
N LEU A 29 -1.07 -7.81 7.65
CA LEU A 29 -2.46 -7.35 7.50
C LEU A 29 -3.14 -7.76 6.18
N ARG A 30 -2.62 -8.79 5.49
CA ARG A 30 -3.23 -9.33 4.26
C ARG A 30 -4.71 -9.70 4.43
N ASP A 31 -5.04 -10.34 5.55
CA ASP A 31 -6.39 -10.81 5.87
C ASP A 31 -7.15 -9.87 6.83
N TYR A 32 -6.69 -8.62 6.96
CA TYR A 32 -7.34 -7.67 7.86
C TYR A 32 -8.76 -7.33 7.36
N PRO A 33 -9.80 -7.49 8.20
CA PRO A 33 -11.17 -7.24 7.78
C PRO A 33 -11.32 -5.76 7.37
N THR A 34 -11.56 -5.55 6.09
CA THR A 34 -11.71 -4.21 5.50
C THR A 34 -13.16 -4.03 5.07
N PRO A 35 -13.94 -3.17 5.75
CA PRO A 35 -15.32 -2.91 5.38
C PRO A 35 -15.46 -2.38 3.94
N PRO A 36 -16.61 -2.59 3.28
CA PRO A 36 -16.87 -2.03 1.96
C PRO A 36 -16.65 -0.50 1.92
N GLY A 37 -15.90 -0.02 0.92
CA GLY A 37 -15.59 1.40 0.75
C GLY A 37 -14.37 1.91 1.54
N CYS A 38 -13.79 1.11 2.44
CA CYS A 38 -12.53 1.43 3.10
C CYS A 38 -11.34 0.90 2.28
N THR A 39 -10.18 1.56 2.40
CA THR A 39 -8.91 1.06 1.84
C THR A 39 -8.25 0.12 2.83
N SER A 40 -7.86 -1.07 2.36
CA SER A 40 -7.16 -2.05 3.20
C SER A 40 -5.82 -1.47 3.69
N PRO A 41 -5.44 -1.70 4.96
CA PRO A 41 -4.14 -1.30 5.45
C PRO A 41 -3.00 -2.18 4.90
N PHE A 42 -3.29 -3.29 4.18
CA PHE A 42 -2.28 -4.12 3.54
C PHE A 42 -1.46 -3.28 2.54
N ALA A 43 -0.13 -3.20 2.74
CA ALA A 43 0.71 -2.24 2.05
C ALA A 43 0.59 -2.26 0.51
N PRO A 44 0.61 -3.43 -0.17
CA PRO A 44 0.41 -3.49 -1.63
C PRO A 44 -0.90 -2.85 -2.09
N THR A 45 -2.01 -3.16 -1.41
CA THR A 45 -3.33 -2.60 -1.72
C THR A 45 -3.35 -1.10 -1.41
N TRP A 46 -2.87 -0.69 -0.24
CA TRP A 46 -2.90 0.71 0.17
C TRP A 46 -2.07 1.60 -0.77
N ILE A 47 -0.85 1.17 -1.12
CA ILE A 47 0.04 1.88 -2.06
C ILE A 47 -0.68 2.07 -3.41
N THR A 48 -1.24 0.99 -3.96
CA THR A 48 -1.92 1.02 -5.26
C THR A 48 -3.08 1.99 -5.26
N GLU A 49 -3.95 1.91 -4.25
CA GLU A 49 -5.14 2.76 -4.12
C GLU A 49 -4.78 4.24 -3.95
N MET A 50 -3.78 4.56 -3.13
CA MET A 50 -3.39 5.95 -2.88
C MET A 50 -2.68 6.58 -4.08
N VAL A 51 -1.87 5.81 -4.81
CA VAL A 51 -1.24 6.27 -6.05
C VAL A 51 -2.31 6.55 -7.12
N ALA A 52 -3.29 5.66 -7.28
CA ALA A 52 -4.41 5.87 -8.20
C ALA A 52 -5.21 7.14 -7.84
N ARG A 53 -5.51 7.36 -6.55
CA ARG A 53 -6.19 8.58 -6.07
C ARG A 53 -5.37 9.84 -6.32
N ASN A 54 -4.05 9.79 -6.13
CA ASN A 54 -3.18 10.94 -6.37
C ASN A 54 -3.05 11.26 -7.87
N ALA A 55 -3.15 10.27 -8.75
CA ALA A 55 -3.14 10.47 -10.20
C ALA A 55 -4.49 10.97 -10.76
N ALA A 56 -5.58 10.75 -10.03
CA ALA A 56 -6.92 11.23 -10.40
C ALA A 56 -7.21 12.68 -9.94
N LYS A 57 -6.28 13.31 -9.22
CA LYS A 57 -6.30 14.74 -8.90
C LYS A 57 -5.69 15.54 -10.05
#